data_AF-A0A7C2SN72-F1
#
_entry.id   AF-A0A7C2SN72-F1
#
_cell.length_a   1.000
_cell.length_b   1.000
_cell.length_c   1.000
_cell.angle_alpha   90.00
_cell.angle_beta   90.00
_cell.angle_gamma   90.00
#
_symmetry.space_group_name_H-M   'P 1'
#
loop_
_entity.id
_entity.type
_entity.pdbx_description
1 polymer ?
#
loop_
_entity_poly.entity_id
_entity_poly.type
_entity_poly.pdbx_seq_one_letter_code
_entity_poly.pdbx_strand_id
1 'polypeptide(L)'
;MYKRLTRFLQHFFTKILLIYLSTFFLSPLAYAQQRRGVFLQDQAPSQQDGSSSFRTYGEDVEDTTSGVEGIPSLGGVTSSQGRTSQDSLADSSRALIYQVHVLGEVKKPGTYRASPSMRVTDALQMAGNIKNSGSERFVEIRKPGQARGQVLDLFAYKTLGQLSQNPYLEDNETIFIPLKKRAVQIEGPVRRPGIFELKSERNLGQVVDLAGGFTVGVDVKQPIKIIRYGGNTDKEILEVYSDSPNMRSFEVQDGDVIVVPHKLLANHEFDYNLRQLPNDNIFYPSQEDRVFVIGAVRGPGAFDFNQYYSLRQYLTLAGGTTTMAKNRQIKVVTVDGKTFKAKDGNYDRLINPGDTIVVPEKSIPTSFYIGLLPTIASLGLSAAALFK
;
A
#
# COMPACT_ATOMS: atom_id res chain seq x y z
N MET A 1 61.99 -1.12 7.49
CA MET A 1 60.83 -2.04 7.43
C MET A 1 59.63 -1.49 6.65
N TYR A 2 59.31 -0.19 6.73
CA TYR A 2 58.14 0.42 6.08
C TYR A 2 58.11 0.34 4.52
N LYS A 3 59.27 0.47 3.86
CA LYS A 3 59.37 0.40 2.38
C LYS A 3 59.11 -0.99 1.77
N ARG A 4 59.23 -2.08 2.55
CA ARG A 4 58.91 -3.44 2.08
C ARG A 4 57.40 -3.72 2.15
N LEU A 5 56.71 -3.17 3.15
CA LEU A 5 55.27 -3.36 3.33
C LEU A 5 54.45 -2.62 2.26
N THR A 6 54.86 -1.41 1.89
CA THR A 6 54.16 -0.63 0.85
C THR A 6 54.28 -1.27 -0.53
N ARG A 7 55.45 -1.82 -0.89
CA ARG A 7 55.62 -2.55 -2.17
C ARG A 7 54.80 -3.83 -2.23
N PHE A 8 54.65 -4.53 -1.10
CA PHE A 8 53.83 -5.74 -1.03
C PHE A 8 52.34 -5.42 -1.23
N LEU A 9 51.83 -4.38 -0.56
CA LEU A 9 50.43 -3.93 -0.72
C LEU A 9 50.16 -3.45 -2.14
N GLN A 10 51.08 -2.71 -2.76
CA GLN A 10 50.91 -2.23 -4.14
C GLN A 10 50.85 -3.38 -5.15
N HIS A 11 51.69 -4.42 -4.99
CA HIS A 11 51.66 -5.60 -5.84
C HIS A 11 50.43 -6.49 -5.61
N PHE A 12 49.90 -6.52 -4.40
CA PHE A 12 48.71 -7.29 -4.07
C PHE A 12 47.46 -6.68 -4.72
N PHE A 13 47.30 -5.35 -4.65
CA PHE A 13 46.16 -4.65 -5.26
C PHE A 13 46.20 -4.67 -6.79
N THR A 14 47.38 -4.55 -7.42
CA THR A 14 47.47 -4.60 -8.89
C THR A 14 47.15 -5.99 -9.45
N LYS A 15 47.48 -7.07 -8.75
CA LYS A 15 47.10 -8.43 -9.17
C LYS A 15 45.59 -8.67 -9.07
N ILE A 16 44.94 -8.17 -8.02
CA ILE A 16 43.48 -8.30 -7.86
C ILE A 16 42.73 -7.50 -8.93
N LEU A 17 43.21 -6.30 -9.26
CA LEU A 17 42.61 -5.47 -10.31
C LEU A 17 42.73 -6.10 -11.71
N LEU A 18 43.85 -6.77 -12.00
CA LEU A 18 44.06 -7.48 -13.28
C LEU A 18 43.16 -8.72 -13.41
N ILE A 19 42.90 -9.45 -12.33
CA ILE A 19 41.97 -10.58 -12.34
C ILE A 19 40.55 -10.09 -12.64
N TYR A 20 40.12 -9.01 -12.00
CA TYR A 20 38.78 -8.42 -12.24
C TYR A 20 38.59 -7.87 -13.66
N LEU A 21 39.62 -7.25 -14.26
CA LEU A 21 39.54 -6.77 -15.64
C LEU A 21 39.49 -7.92 -16.66
N SER A 22 40.10 -9.07 -16.36
CA SER A 22 40.12 -10.24 -17.25
C SER A 22 38.77 -10.97 -17.32
N THR A 23 37.95 -10.89 -16.27
CA THR A 23 36.62 -11.53 -16.22
C THR A 23 35.49 -10.69 -16.83
N PHE A 24 35.74 -9.41 -17.14
CA PHE A 24 34.71 -8.50 -17.65
C PHE A 24 34.77 -8.26 -19.17
N PHE A 25 35.79 -8.79 -19.86
CA PHE A 25 36.00 -8.58 -21.30
C PHE A 25 35.79 -9.83 -22.19
N LEU A 26 35.31 -10.96 -21.64
CA LEU A 26 34.94 -12.14 -22.43
C LEU A 26 33.44 -12.48 -22.30
N SER A 27 32.61 -11.70 -22.99
CA SER A 27 31.33 -12.21 -23.54
C SER A 27 30.85 -11.30 -24.68
N PRO A 28 31.08 -11.67 -25.96
CA PRO A 28 30.54 -10.92 -27.09
C PRO A 28 29.12 -11.37 -27.44
N LEU A 29 28.26 -10.36 -27.62
CA LEU A 29 27.26 -10.20 -28.70
C LEU A 29 26.77 -11.47 -29.43
N ALA A 30 25.53 -11.87 -29.14
CA ALA A 30 24.60 -12.41 -30.15
C ALA A 30 23.18 -12.43 -29.56
N TYR A 31 22.28 -11.58 -30.05
CA TYR A 31 21.09 -12.00 -30.81
C TYR A 31 20.16 -10.80 -31.02
N ALA A 32 20.18 -10.26 -32.24
CA ALA A 32 19.12 -9.46 -32.82
C ALA A 32 18.61 -10.22 -34.07
N GLN A 33 17.31 -10.06 -34.35
CA GLN A 33 16.50 -10.65 -35.43
C GLN A 33 15.79 -11.97 -35.10
N GLN A 34 14.44 -11.92 -35.02
CA GLN A 34 13.57 -12.44 -36.09
C GLN A 34 12.10 -12.04 -35.82
N ARG A 35 11.58 -11.11 -36.65
CA ARG A 35 10.14 -10.98 -36.93
C ARG A 35 9.89 -11.57 -38.32
N ARG A 36 8.65 -12.06 -38.53
CA ARG A 36 8.09 -12.83 -39.68
C ARG A 36 8.36 -14.33 -39.49
N GLY A 37 7.39 -15.18 -39.16
CA GLY A 37 5.96 -15.23 -39.49
C GLY A 37 5.76 -16.45 -40.40
N VAL A 38 4.74 -17.28 -40.14
CA VAL A 38 4.01 -18.14 -41.10
C VAL A 38 3.02 -19.03 -40.33
N PHE A 39 1.75 -18.94 -40.73
CA PHE A 39 0.65 -19.84 -40.38
C PHE A 39 0.93 -21.27 -40.84
N LEU A 40 0.35 -22.28 -40.17
CA LEU A 40 -0.45 -23.32 -40.81
C LEU A 40 -1.31 -24.06 -39.77
N GLN A 41 -2.40 -24.60 -40.31
CA GLN A 41 -3.70 -24.96 -39.76
C GLN A 41 -3.78 -26.46 -39.44
N ASP A 42 -4.65 -26.80 -38.47
CA ASP A 42 -5.33 -28.09 -38.18
C ASP A 42 -4.51 -29.37 -38.02
N GLN A 43 -4.72 -30.07 -36.89
CA GLN A 43 -5.59 -31.26 -36.82
C GLN A 43 -5.86 -31.65 -35.35
N ALA A 44 -7.13 -31.78 -34.98
CA ALA A 44 -7.59 -32.69 -33.92
C ALA A 44 -7.76 -34.11 -34.53
N PRO A 45 -8.00 -35.22 -33.77
CA PRO A 45 -8.29 -35.31 -32.34
C PRO A 45 -7.55 -36.46 -31.59
N SER A 46 -7.63 -36.49 -30.26
CA SER A 46 -8.02 -37.69 -29.50
C SER A 46 -8.14 -37.40 -28.00
N GLN A 47 -9.16 -38.03 -27.42
CA GLN A 47 -9.45 -38.06 -26.00
C GLN A 47 -8.38 -38.85 -25.25
N GLN A 48 -8.01 -38.40 -24.04
CA GLN A 48 -7.88 -39.33 -22.93
C GLN A 48 -8.02 -38.63 -21.58
N ASP A 49 -8.90 -39.25 -20.80
CA ASP A 49 -9.23 -39.08 -19.40
C ASP A 49 -7.99 -39.15 -18.50
N GLY A 50 -7.97 -38.40 -17.40
CA GLY A 50 -6.84 -38.44 -16.48
C GLY A 50 -6.84 -37.33 -15.45
N SER A 51 -7.67 -37.50 -14.41
CA SER A 51 -7.62 -36.77 -13.15
C SER A 51 -6.18 -36.64 -12.62
N SER A 52 -5.69 -35.40 -12.51
CA SER A 52 -4.50 -35.08 -11.71
C SER A 52 -4.92 -34.25 -10.50
N SER A 53 -5.02 -34.94 -9.37
CA SER A 53 -5.15 -34.35 -8.05
C SER A 53 -3.89 -33.53 -7.73
N PHE A 54 -4.07 -32.22 -7.59
CA PHE A 54 -3.02 -31.33 -7.12
C PHE A 54 -2.85 -31.50 -5.60
N ARG A 55 -1.68 -31.98 -5.18
CA ARG A 55 -1.30 -32.19 -3.77
C ARG A 55 -1.17 -30.85 -3.05
N THR A 56 -1.86 -30.73 -1.91
CA THR A 56 -1.67 -29.64 -0.93
C THR A 56 -0.59 -30.05 0.06
N TYR A 57 0.30 -29.12 0.42
CA TYR A 57 1.28 -29.26 1.49
C TYR A 57 0.56 -29.43 2.84
N GLY A 58 0.84 -30.53 3.54
CA GLY A 58 0.37 -30.80 4.88
C GLY A 58 1.05 -29.88 5.90
N GLU A 59 0.26 -29.40 6.84
CA GLU A 59 0.69 -28.72 8.06
C GLU A 59 0.54 -29.76 9.19
N ASP A 60 1.66 -30.17 9.79
CA ASP A 60 1.71 -31.18 10.84
C ASP A 60 1.16 -30.59 12.15
N VAL A 61 0.13 -31.22 12.71
CA VAL A 61 -0.33 -30.98 14.09
C VAL A 61 0.08 -32.18 14.93
N GLU A 62 0.95 -31.91 15.89
CA GLU A 62 1.51 -32.83 16.88
C GLU A 62 0.43 -33.23 17.90
N ASP A 63 0.05 -34.51 17.94
CA ASP A 63 -0.86 -35.09 18.95
C ASP A 63 -0.04 -35.84 20.00
N THR A 64 -0.01 -35.32 21.23
CA THR A 64 0.56 -36.00 22.39
C THR A 64 -0.57 -36.62 23.22
N THR A 65 -0.73 -37.95 23.14
CA THR A 65 -1.50 -38.70 24.13
C THR A 65 -0.64 -39.81 24.74
N SER A 66 -0.26 -39.61 26.01
CA SER A 66 0.31 -40.62 26.90
C SER A 66 -0.81 -41.48 27.48
N GLY A 67 -0.63 -42.81 27.43
CA GLY A 67 -1.63 -43.80 27.80
C GLY A 67 -1.86 -44.06 29.29
N VAL A 68 -2.89 -44.88 29.54
CA VAL A 68 -3.12 -45.66 30.76
C VAL A 68 -3.80 -46.99 30.36
N GLU A 69 -3.37 -48.09 31.00
CA GLU A 69 -3.64 -49.51 30.73
C GLU A 69 -4.93 -50.11 31.39
N GLY A 70 -5.35 -51.30 30.90
CA GLY A 70 -6.06 -52.39 31.60
C GLY A 70 -7.61 -52.37 31.56
N ILE A 71 -8.42 -53.42 31.28
CA ILE A 71 -8.45 -54.89 31.57
C ILE A 71 -9.49 -55.57 30.60
N PRO A 72 -9.52 -56.92 30.38
CA PRO A 72 -9.96 -57.56 29.12
C PRO A 72 -11.34 -58.27 29.07
N SER A 73 -11.79 -58.49 27.82
CA SER A 73 -12.62 -59.56 27.21
C SER A 73 -13.98 -60.00 27.80
N LEU A 74 -15.04 -59.96 26.97
CA LEU A 74 -16.09 -61.00 26.97
C LEU A 74 -16.87 -61.06 25.63
N GLY A 75 -16.92 -62.27 25.05
CA GLY A 75 -18.04 -62.92 24.33
C GLY A 75 -18.81 -62.18 23.22
N GLY A 76 -18.72 -62.69 21.99
CA GLY A 76 -19.40 -62.15 20.80
C GLY A 76 -20.87 -62.51 20.62
N VAL A 77 -21.50 -61.86 19.63
CA VAL A 77 -22.71 -62.31 18.92
C VAL A 77 -22.62 -61.82 17.47
N THR A 78 -23.02 -62.70 16.56
CA THR A 78 -23.01 -62.57 15.10
C THR A 78 -24.10 -61.62 14.56
N SER A 79 -23.71 -60.84 13.54
CA SER A 79 -24.52 -60.35 12.41
C SER A 79 -25.99 -59.96 12.63
N SER A 80 -26.29 -58.66 12.54
CA SER A 80 -27.49 -58.22 11.83
C SER A 80 -27.23 -56.88 11.15
N GLN A 81 -27.70 -56.79 9.91
CA GLN A 81 -27.65 -55.63 9.04
C GLN A 81 -27.91 -54.31 9.76
N GLY A 82 -27.00 -53.38 9.53
CA GLY A 82 -27.14 -51.97 9.83
C GLY A 82 -26.09 -51.25 9.02
N ARG A 83 -26.38 -50.98 7.74
CA ARG A 83 -25.74 -49.88 7.03
C ARG A 83 -26.18 -48.61 7.77
N THR A 84 -25.49 -48.30 8.86
CA THR A 84 -25.73 -47.09 9.63
C THR A 84 -25.32 -45.94 8.75
N SER A 85 -26.32 -45.11 8.49
CA SER A 85 -26.33 -43.77 7.90
C SER A 85 -25.31 -42.83 8.55
N GLN A 86 -24.02 -43.15 8.47
CA GLN A 86 -22.92 -42.37 9.06
C GLN A 86 -21.96 -41.83 8.00
N ASP A 87 -22.08 -42.30 6.75
CA ASP A 87 -21.37 -41.75 5.58
C ASP A 87 -22.07 -40.52 4.98
N SER A 88 -23.31 -40.23 5.38
CA SER A 88 -24.09 -39.09 4.87
C SER A 88 -23.91 -37.79 5.68
N LEU A 89 -23.11 -37.80 6.75
CA LEU A 89 -22.86 -36.62 7.59
C LEU A 89 -21.51 -35.94 7.29
N ALA A 90 -20.65 -36.55 6.47
CA ALA A 90 -19.35 -35.99 6.09
C ALA A 90 -19.38 -35.13 4.80
N ASP A 91 -20.50 -35.13 4.04
CA ASP A 91 -20.64 -34.34 2.81
C ASP A 91 -21.21 -32.92 3.08
N SER A 92 -21.76 -32.68 4.28
CA SER A 92 -22.38 -31.40 4.65
C SER A 92 -21.38 -30.31 5.09
N SER A 93 -20.08 -30.63 5.15
CA SER A 93 -19.02 -29.70 5.57
C SER A 93 -18.15 -29.19 4.41
N ARG A 94 -18.60 -29.31 3.16
CA ARG A 94 -17.97 -28.59 2.06
C ARG A 94 -18.33 -27.12 2.16
N ALA A 95 -17.39 -26.30 2.62
CA ALA A 95 -17.51 -24.85 2.58
C ALA A 95 -17.99 -24.44 1.17
N LEU A 96 -19.10 -23.73 1.08
CA LEU A 96 -19.57 -23.19 -0.20
C LEU A 96 -18.49 -22.27 -0.74
N ILE A 97 -17.94 -22.61 -1.91
CA ILE A 97 -16.95 -21.80 -2.61
C ILE A 97 -17.70 -21.10 -3.74
N TYR A 98 -17.77 -19.78 -3.67
CA TYR A 98 -18.24 -18.95 -4.76
C TYR A 98 -17.09 -18.59 -5.68
N GLN A 99 -17.38 -18.48 -6.96
CA GLN A 99 -16.48 -17.94 -7.96
C GLN A 99 -16.95 -16.53 -8.30
N VAL A 100 -16.11 -15.52 -8.13
CA VAL A 100 -16.45 -14.12 -8.46
C VAL A 100 -15.43 -13.52 -9.40
N HIS A 101 -15.86 -12.64 -10.28
CA HIS A 101 -15.00 -12.00 -11.27
C HIS A 101 -14.76 -10.54 -10.88
N VAL A 102 -13.50 -10.14 -10.68
CA VAL A 102 -13.14 -8.77 -10.35
C VAL A 102 -12.40 -8.16 -11.54
N LEU A 103 -13.02 -7.19 -12.21
CA LEU A 103 -12.59 -6.66 -13.49
C LEU A 103 -12.54 -5.12 -13.50
N GLY A 104 -11.89 -4.55 -14.51
CA GLY A 104 -11.76 -3.10 -14.69
C GLY A 104 -10.55 -2.51 -13.96
N GLU A 105 -10.72 -1.35 -13.35
CA GLU A 105 -9.67 -0.53 -12.73
C GLU A 105 -9.23 -1.04 -11.35
N VAL A 106 -8.80 -2.30 -11.29
CA VAL A 106 -8.19 -2.95 -10.12
C VAL A 106 -6.76 -3.36 -10.42
N LYS A 107 -5.91 -3.51 -9.38
CA LYS A 107 -4.49 -3.85 -9.59
C LYS A 107 -4.29 -5.22 -10.22
N LYS A 108 -5.10 -6.21 -9.85
CA LYS A 108 -5.03 -7.59 -10.34
C LYS A 108 -6.43 -8.03 -10.80
N PRO A 109 -6.83 -7.71 -12.04
CA PRO A 109 -8.11 -8.21 -12.55
C PRO A 109 -8.05 -9.72 -12.72
N GLY A 110 -9.16 -10.41 -12.46
CA GLY A 110 -9.20 -11.87 -12.55
C GLY A 110 -10.40 -12.49 -11.86
N THR A 111 -10.36 -13.81 -11.74
CA THR A 111 -11.40 -14.60 -11.07
C THR A 111 -10.88 -15.07 -9.72
N TYR A 112 -11.72 -14.95 -8.69
CA TYR A 112 -11.36 -15.19 -7.30
C TYR A 112 -12.34 -16.19 -6.69
N ARG A 113 -11.83 -17.00 -5.75
CA ARG A 113 -12.65 -17.84 -4.88
C ARG A 113 -13.09 -17.01 -3.69
N ALA A 114 -14.39 -16.95 -3.42
CA ALA A 114 -14.98 -16.23 -2.31
C ALA A 114 -15.84 -17.18 -1.46
N SER A 115 -16.10 -16.80 -0.21
CA SER A 115 -17.09 -17.46 0.64
C SER A 115 -18.39 -16.64 0.68
N PRO A 116 -19.55 -17.25 1.00
CA PRO A 116 -20.83 -16.53 1.10
C PRO A 116 -20.86 -15.37 2.11
N SER A 117 -19.94 -15.37 3.07
CA SER A 117 -19.80 -14.29 4.07
C SER A 117 -18.94 -13.11 3.60
N MET A 118 -18.27 -13.22 2.45
CA MET A 118 -17.43 -12.14 1.91
C MET A 118 -18.29 -11.08 1.23
N ARG A 119 -17.79 -9.84 1.28
CA ARG A 119 -18.39 -8.67 0.64
C ARG A 119 -17.55 -8.20 -0.55
N VAL A 120 -18.11 -7.25 -1.30
CA VAL A 120 -17.44 -6.63 -2.46
C VAL A 120 -16.05 -6.10 -2.12
N THR A 121 -15.88 -5.45 -0.97
CA THR A 121 -14.57 -4.94 -0.53
C THR A 121 -13.53 -6.02 -0.28
N ASP A 122 -13.94 -7.21 0.15
CA ASP A 122 -13.01 -8.31 0.44
C ASP A 122 -12.44 -8.86 -0.87
N ALA A 123 -13.31 -9.08 -1.87
CA ALA A 123 -12.88 -9.48 -3.21
C ALA A 123 -11.99 -8.41 -3.87
N LEU A 124 -12.30 -7.11 -3.66
CA LEU A 124 -11.43 -6.04 -4.14
C LEU A 124 -10.06 -6.04 -3.45
N GLN A 125 -10.00 -6.33 -2.15
CA GLN A 125 -8.74 -6.46 -1.44
C GLN A 125 -7.89 -7.62 -1.97
N MET A 126 -8.51 -8.76 -2.25
CA MET A 126 -7.85 -9.90 -2.91
C MET A 126 -7.31 -9.51 -4.30
N ALA A 127 -8.04 -8.67 -5.04
CA ALA A 127 -7.61 -8.10 -6.31
C ALA A 127 -6.57 -6.96 -6.21
N GLY A 128 -6.05 -6.70 -5.00
CA GLY A 128 -5.04 -5.66 -4.76
C GLY A 128 -5.59 -4.24 -4.64
N ASN A 129 -6.89 -4.11 -4.40
CA ASN A 129 -7.69 -2.88 -4.37
C ASN A 129 -7.87 -2.18 -5.72
N ILE A 130 -8.76 -1.18 -5.70
CA ILE A 130 -9.05 -0.27 -6.81
C ILE A 130 -7.81 0.59 -7.11
N LYS A 131 -7.51 0.84 -8.39
CA LYS A 131 -6.47 1.79 -8.83
C LYS A 131 -6.93 3.23 -8.59
N ASN A 132 -6.01 4.19 -8.54
CA ASN A 132 -6.38 5.60 -8.39
C ASN A 132 -7.29 6.12 -9.51
N SER A 133 -7.17 5.57 -10.71
CA SER A 133 -8.01 5.82 -11.90
C SER A 133 -9.40 5.20 -11.81
N GLY A 134 -9.62 4.21 -10.94
CA GLY A 134 -10.88 3.48 -10.81
C GLY A 134 -11.88 4.16 -9.89
N SER A 135 -13.16 4.07 -10.24
CA SER A 135 -14.26 4.63 -9.47
C SER A 135 -14.53 3.84 -8.20
N GLU A 136 -14.67 4.54 -7.08
CA GLU A 136 -15.21 3.95 -5.84
C GLU A 136 -16.72 4.20 -5.67
N ARG A 137 -17.30 5.10 -6.49
CA ARG A 137 -18.69 5.57 -6.33
C ARG A 137 -19.67 4.98 -7.34
N PHE A 138 -19.13 4.39 -8.40
CA PHE A 138 -19.85 3.77 -9.51
C PHE A 138 -19.43 2.31 -9.72
N VAL A 139 -19.10 1.59 -8.64
CA VAL A 139 -18.76 0.17 -8.72
C VAL A 139 -19.97 -0.62 -9.17
N GLU A 140 -19.84 -1.48 -10.17
CA GLU A 140 -20.94 -2.28 -10.67
C GLU A 140 -20.84 -3.72 -10.19
N ILE A 141 -21.93 -4.25 -9.64
CA ILE A 141 -22.08 -5.69 -9.35
C ILE A 141 -23.12 -6.27 -10.30
N ARG A 142 -22.68 -7.17 -11.18
CA ARG A 142 -23.48 -7.75 -12.26
C ARG A 142 -23.73 -9.23 -11.98
N LYS A 143 -24.99 -9.64 -12.03
CA LYS A 143 -25.34 -11.06 -11.97
C LYS A 143 -24.94 -11.78 -13.28
N PRO A 144 -24.78 -13.11 -13.25
CA PRO A 144 -24.47 -13.89 -14.44
C PRO A 144 -25.40 -13.56 -15.62
N GLY A 145 -24.82 -13.30 -16.79
CA GLY A 145 -25.59 -12.99 -18.01
C GLY A 145 -26.21 -11.59 -18.06
N GLN A 146 -26.05 -10.76 -17.03
CA GLN A 146 -26.56 -9.38 -17.05
C GLN A 146 -25.49 -8.39 -17.51
N ALA A 147 -25.82 -7.60 -18.53
CA ALA A 147 -24.92 -6.55 -19.05
C ALA A 147 -24.80 -5.33 -18.14
N ARG A 148 -25.81 -5.08 -17.29
CA ARG A 148 -25.83 -3.99 -16.32
C ARG A 148 -26.05 -4.54 -14.93
N GLY A 149 -25.38 -3.94 -13.97
CA GLY A 149 -25.41 -4.34 -12.57
C GLY A 149 -26.03 -3.28 -11.67
N GLN A 150 -26.19 -3.65 -10.41
CA GLN A 150 -26.42 -2.68 -9.35
C GLN A 150 -25.17 -1.81 -9.21
N VAL A 151 -25.37 -0.49 -9.05
CA VAL A 151 -24.30 0.47 -8.80
C VAL A 151 -24.11 0.68 -7.30
N LEU A 152 -22.88 0.58 -6.84
CA LEU A 152 -22.45 0.66 -5.45
C LEU A 152 -21.54 1.86 -5.23
N ASP A 153 -21.77 2.55 -4.11
CA ASP A 153 -20.95 3.66 -3.63
C ASP A 153 -20.09 3.20 -2.44
N LEU A 154 -18.95 2.59 -2.74
CA LEU A 154 -18.02 2.10 -1.71
C LEU A 154 -17.42 3.24 -0.89
N PHE A 155 -17.37 4.46 -1.44
CA PHE A 155 -17.01 5.64 -0.66
C PHE A 155 -18.04 5.89 0.44
N ALA A 156 -19.35 5.86 0.14
CA ALA A 156 -20.40 6.00 1.15
C ALA A 156 -20.38 4.86 2.18
N TYR A 157 -20.05 3.62 1.78
CA TYR A 157 -19.80 2.53 2.73
C TYR A 157 -18.67 2.88 3.71
N LYS A 158 -17.49 3.25 3.20
CA LYS A 158 -16.30 3.54 4.01
C LYS A 158 -16.46 4.77 4.90
N THR A 159 -17.16 5.79 4.41
CA THR A 159 -17.22 7.11 5.06
C THR A 159 -18.46 7.35 5.90
N LEU A 160 -19.60 6.77 5.51
CA LEU A 160 -20.90 6.95 6.18
C LEU A 160 -21.41 5.67 6.84
N GLY A 161 -20.67 4.55 6.71
CA GLY A 161 -21.07 3.26 7.28
C GLY A 161 -22.28 2.62 6.59
N GLN A 162 -22.60 3.01 5.36
CA GLN A 162 -23.76 2.48 4.64
C GLN A 162 -23.50 1.05 4.14
N LEU A 163 -23.83 0.06 4.96
CA LEU A 163 -23.60 -1.37 4.66
C LEU A 163 -24.29 -1.85 3.37
N SER A 164 -25.39 -1.21 2.95
CA SER A 164 -26.10 -1.52 1.70
C SER A 164 -25.25 -1.26 0.46
N GLN A 165 -24.22 -0.42 0.56
CA GLN A 165 -23.30 -0.12 -0.53
C GLN A 165 -22.15 -1.14 -0.64
N ASN A 166 -22.06 -2.11 0.26
CA ASN A 166 -21.05 -3.18 0.21
C ASN A 166 -21.71 -4.54 0.47
N PRO A 167 -22.56 -5.05 -0.44
CA PRO A 167 -23.32 -6.27 -0.23
C PRO A 167 -22.40 -7.51 -0.11
N TYR A 168 -22.98 -8.60 0.41
CA TYR A 168 -22.35 -9.92 0.31
C TYR A 168 -22.30 -10.37 -1.14
N LEU A 169 -21.30 -11.17 -1.47
CA LEU A 169 -21.11 -11.72 -2.80
C LEU A 169 -22.01 -12.93 -3.03
N GLU A 170 -22.61 -13.00 -4.21
CA GLU A 170 -23.24 -14.21 -4.73
C GLU A 170 -22.29 -14.92 -5.72
N ASP A 171 -22.58 -16.20 -5.95
CA ASP A 171 -21.80 -17.01 -6.88
C ASP A 171 -21.92 -16.50 -8.33
N ASN A 172 -20.79 -16.52 -9.04
CA ASN A 172 -20.61 -16.07 -10.42
C ASN A 172 -20.93 -14.58 -10.68
N GLU A 173 -20.96 -13.74 -9.64
CA GLU A 173 -21.08 -12.29 -9.82
C GLU A 173 -19.82 -11.67 -10.41
N THR A 174 -20.02 -10.62 -11.21
CA THR A 174 -18.94 -9.77 -11.72
C THR A 174 -18.94 -8.43 -11.01
N ILE A 175 -17.85 -8.14 -10.32
CA ILE A 175 -17.51 -6.83 -9.76
C ILE A 175 -16.70 -6.08 -10.80
N PHE A 176 -17.29 -5.07 -11.42
CA PHE A 176 -16.65 -4.25 -12.43
C PHE A 176 -16.37 -2.85 -11.91
N ILE A 177 -15.11 -2.43 -12.00
CA ILE A 177 -14.65 -1.10 -11.56
C ILE A 177 -14.42 -0.22 -12.80
N PRO A 178 -15.32 0.73 -13.10
CA PRO A 178 -15.13 1.65 -14.22
C PRO A 178 -14.04 2.69 -13.92
N LEU A 179 -13.59 3.39 -14.96
CA LEU A 179 -12.79 4.61 -14.81
C LEU A 179 -13.60 5.70 -14.10
N LYS A 180 -12.92 6.49 -13.26
CA LYS A 180 -13.48 7.74 -12.73
C LYS A 180 -13.82 8.67 -13.88
N LYS A 181 -15.01 9.27 -13.81
CA LYS A 181 -15.50 10.18 -14.86
C LYS A 181 -15.37 11.64 -14.51
N ARG A 182 -15.88 12.02 -13.33
CA ARG A 182 -15.88 13.40 -12.87
C ARG A 182 -15.24 13.46 -11.49
N ALA A 183 -14.19 14.22 -11.34
CA ALA A 183 -13.52 14.38 -10.06
C ALA A 183 -13.02 15.81 -9.86
N VAL A 184 -12.95 16.20 -8.59
CA VAL A 184 -12.38 17.48 -8.16
C VAL A 184 -11.32 17.21 -7.11
N GLN A 185 -10.32 18.07 -7.04
CA GLN A 185 -9.34 18.06 -5.96
C GLN A 185 -9.68 19.16 -4.97
N ILE A 186 -9.56 18.88 -3.67
CA ILE A 186 -9.70 19.86 -2.62
C ILE A 186 -8.54 19.76 -1.63
N GLU A 187 -7.88 20.88 -1.40
CA GLU A 187 -6.70 21.02 -0.54
C GLU A 187 -6.90 22.13 0.49
N GLY A 188 -6.05 22.13 1.53
CA GLY A 188 -6.08 23.11 2.61
C GLY A 188 -6.86 22.61 3.85
N PRO A 189 -7.35 23.51 4.72
CA PRO A 189 -7.97 23.17 6.01
C PRO A 189 -9.39 22.60 5.88
N VAL A 190 -9.49 21.43 5.27
CA VAL A 190 -10.68 20.54 5.27
C VAL A 190 -10.36 19.26 6.01
N ARG A 191 -11.36 18.53 6.50
CA ARG A 191 -11.11 17.32 7.30
C ARG A 191 -10.44 16.19 6.51
N ARG A 192 -10.73 16.10 5.21
CA ARG A 192 -10.20 15.10 4.30
C ARG A 192 -9.76 15.77 2.99
N PRO A 193 -8.53 16.30 2.90
CA PRO A 193 -8.00 16.77 1.64
C PRO A 193 -7.79 15.61 0.66
N GLY A 194 -7.87 15.89 -0.65
CA GLY A 194 -7.63 14.93 -1.71
C GLY A 194 -8.61 15.03 -2.88
N ILE A 195 -8.69 13.95 -3.66
CA ILE A 195 -9.49 13.87 -4.87
C ILE A 195 -10.83 13.18 -4.58
N PHE A 196 -11.92 13.86 -4.91
CA PHE A 196 -13.28 13.33 -4.76
C PHE A 196 -13.94 13.14 -6.11
N GLU A 197 -14.40 11.92 -6.37
CA GLU A 197 -15.27 11.65 -7.51
C GLU A 197 -16.66 12.24 -7.23
N LEU A 198 -17.17 13.02 -8.19
CA LEU A 198 -18.49 13.63 -8.15
C LEU A 198 -19.53 12.62 -8.66
N LYS A 199 -20.59 12.43 -7.88
CA LYS A 199 -21.73 11.58 -8.23
C LYS A 199 -22.95 12.42 -8.58
N SER A 200 -23.51 13.07 -7.56
CA SER A 200 -24.65 13.98 -7.70
C SER A 200 -24.34 15.38 -7.21
N GLU A 201 -23.15 15.56 -6.64
CA GLU A 201 -22.65 16.84 -6.15
C GLU A 201 -22.39 17.78 -7.32
N ARG A 202 -22.86 19.02 -7.18
CA ARG A 202 -22.84 20.06 -8.21
C ARG A 202 -22.15 21.34 -7.78
N ASN A 203 -22.14 21.64 -6.48
CA ASN A 203 -21.61 22.90 -5.97
C ASN A 203 -20.46 22.73 -4.97
N LEU A 204 -19.73 23.82 -4.74
CA LEU A 204 -18.57 23.85 -3.85
C LEU A 204 -18.93 23.40 -2.42
N GLY A 205 -20.10 23.81 -1.92
CA GLY A 205 -20.56 23.40 -0.59
C GLY A 205 -20.66 21.88 -0.44
N GLN A 206 -21.23 21.19 -1.44
CA GLN A 206 -21.33 19.73 -1.43
C GLN A 206 -19.96 19.05 -1.54
N VAL A 207 -19.01 19.65 -2.26
CA VAL A 207 -17.63 19.13 -2.29
C VAL A 207 -16.95 19.30 -0.93
N VAL A 208 -17.16 20.44 -0.27
CA VAL A 208 -16.67 20.65 1.10
C VAL A 208 -17.30 19.64 2.07
N ASP A 209 -18.59 19.33 1.92
CA ASP A 209 -19.26 18.29 2.71
C ASP A 209 -18.67 16.90 2.45
N LEU A 210 -18.35 16.55 1.20
CA LEU A 210 -17.62 15.32 0.86
C LEU A 210 -16.25 15.27 1.56
N ALA A 211 -15.55 16.39 1.64
CA ALA A 211 -14.30 16.52 2.38
C ALA A 211 -14.49 16.52 3.91
N GLY A 212 -15.73 16.41 4.42
CA GLY A 212 -16.06 16.38 5.84
C GLY A 212 -16.17 17.77 6.48
N GLY A 213 -16.31 18.82 5.68
CA GLY A 213 -16.35 20.21 6.13
C GLY A 213 -14.96 20.80 6.38
N PHE A 214 -14.95 22.09 6.71
CA PHE A 214 -13.73 22.80 7.09
C PHE A 214 -13.20 22.36 8.46
N THR A 215 -11.90 22.50 8.66
CA THR A 215 -11.27 22.43 9.99
C THR A 215 -11.23 23.83 10.64
N VAL A 216 -10.77 23.92 11.88
CA VAL A 216 -10.60 25.20 12.59
C VAL A 216 -9.54 26.12 11.95
N GLY A 217 -8.71 25.57 11.05
CA GLY A 217 -7.63 26.27 10.37
C GLY A 217 -8.07 27.12 9.18
N VAL A 218 -9.34 27.07 8.76
CA VAL A 218 -9.82 27.81 7.57
C VAL A 218 -9.81 29.32 7.76
N ASP A 219 -9.16 30.07 6.86
CA ASP A 219 -9.23 31.52 6.86
C ASP A 219 -10.49 32.00 6.13
N VAL A 220 -11.55 32.26 6.90
CA VAL A 220 -12.84 32.73 6.38
C VAL A 220 -12.80 34.15 5.78
N LYS A 221 -11.70 34.90 5.98
CA LYS A 221 -11.54 36.24 5.40
C LYS A 221 -10.99 36.20 3.97
N GLN A 222 -10.33 35.10 3.61
CA GLN A 222 -9.76 34.91 2.29
C GLN A 222 -10.71 34.06 1.44
N PRO A 223 -10.77 34.31 0.12
CA PRO A 223 -11.56 33.47 -0.76
C PRO A 223 -10.92 32.09 -0.92
N ILE A 224 -11.76 31.08 -1.09
CA ILE A 224 -11.38 29.78 -1.65
C ILE A 224 -11.03 30.01 -3.11
N LYS A 225 -9.87 29.54 -3.53
CA LYS A 225 -9.41 29.67 -4.92
C LYS A 225 -9.72 28.39 -5.67
N ILE A 226 -10.40 28.50 -6.80
CA ILE A 226 -10.68 27.38 -7.69
C ILE A 226 -9.86 27.57 -8.95
N ILE A 227 -8.98 26.61 -9.23
CA ILE A 227 -8.22 26.55 -10.46
C ILE A 227 -9.01 25.67 -11.43
N ARG A 228 -9.38 26.25 -12.57
CA ARG A 228 -10.07 25.55 -13.65
C ARG A 228 -9.23 25.57 -14.90
N TYR A 229 -9.09 24.41 -15.53
CA TYR A 229 -8.39 24.27 -16.81
C TYR A 229 -9.41 24.25 -17.94
N GLY A 230 -9.39 25.28 -18.78
CA GLY A 230 -10.23 25.35 -19.98
C GLY A 230 -9.69 24.46 -21.11
N GLY A 231 -10.54 24.12 -22.08
CA GLY A 231 -10.21 23.23 -23.20
C GLY A 231 -9.08 23.69 -24.12
N ASN A 232 -8.54 24.91 -23.94
CA ASN A 232 -7.49 25.51 -24.76
C ASN A 232 -6.22 25.88 -23.95
N THR A 233 -5.95 25.19 -22.83
CA THR A 233 -4.82 25.45 -21.90
C THR A 233 -4.89 26.74 -21.07
N ASP A 234 -5.98 27.49 -21.19
CA ASP A 234 -6.22 28.66 -20.34
C ASP A 234 -6.57 28.22 -18.91
N LYS A 235 -5.72 28.65 -17.97
CA LYS A 235 -5.93 28.48 -16.54
C LYS A 235 -6.75 29.65 -16.01
N GLU A 236 -7.94 29.37 -15.52
CA GLU A 236 -8.78 30.34 -14.81
C GLU A 236 -8.62 30.15 -13.29
N ILE A 237 -8.52 31.26 -12.56
CA ILE A 237 -8.53 31.27 -11.10
C ILE A 237 -9.79 32.01 -10.67
N LEU A 238 -10.74 31.27 -10.13
CA LEU A 238 -12.00 31.77 -9.60
C LEU A 238 -11.89 31.90 -8.08
N GLU A 239 -12.58 32.89 -7.51
CA GLU A 239 -12.57 33.17 -6.08
C GLU A 239 -13.99 33.07 -5.53
N VAL A 240 -14.16 32.23 -4.49
CA VAL A 240 -15.45 32.00 -3.84
C VAL A 240 -15.27 32.14 -2.34
N TYR A 241 -16.03 33.03 -1.71
CA TYR A 241 -16.00 33.16 -0.26
C TYR A 241 -16.62 31.94 0.43
N SER A 242 -16.10 31.58 1.61
CA SER A 242 -16.49 30.38 2.35
C SER A 242 -17.86 30.46 3.02
N ASP A 243 -18.68 31.48 2.71
CA ASP A 243 -20.03 31.60 3.21
C ASP A 243 -21.01 30.68 2.45
N SER A 244 -22.04 30.20 3.15
CA SER A 244 -22.96 29.20 2.60
C SER A 244 -23.67 29.63 1.31
N PRO A 245 -24.14 30.90 1.14
CA PRO A 245 -24.75 31.32 -0.11
C PRO A 245 -23.83 31.19 -1.32
N ASN A 246 -22.61 31.71 -1.23
CA ASN A 246 -21.64 31.69 -2.33
C ASN A 246 -21.18 30.26 -2.68
N MET A 247 -20.93 29.43 -1.67
CA MET A 247 -20.55 28.03 -1.92
C MET A 247 -21.66 27.20 -2.55
N ARG A 248 -22.93 27.54 -2.30
CA ARG A 248 -24.09 26.83 -2.88
C ARG A 248 -24.40 27.24 -4.30
N SER A 249 -24.13 28.50 -4.67
CA SER A 249 -24.35 29.02 -6.02
C SER A 249 -23.22 28.67 -6.98
N PHE A 250 -22.00 28.46 -6.48
CA PHE A 250 -20.86 28.10 -7.32
C PHE A 250 -20.89 26.64 -7.76
N GLU A 251 -21.05 26.41 -9.07
CA GLU A 251 -21.00 25.07 -9.66
C GLU A 251 -19.56 24.61 -9.93
N VAL A 252 -19.25 23.41 -9.45
CA VAL A 252 -17.95 22.77 -9.68
C VAL A 252 -17.97 21.96 -10.97
N GLN A 253 -16.85 22.01 -11.68
CA GLN A 253 -16.62 21.29 -12.94
C GLN A 253 -15.63 20.15 -12.71
N ASP A 254 -15.63 19.20 -13.65
CA ASP A 254 -14.62 18.15 -13.65
C ASP A 254 -13.22 18.74 -13.81
N GLY A 255 -12.26 18.24 -13.03
CA GLY A 255 -10.88 18.72 -13.02
C GLY A 255 -10.62 19.99 -12.22
N ASP A 256 -11.64 20.59 -11.59
CA ASP A 256 -11.44 21.73 -10.70
C ASP A 256 -10.50 21.38 -9.53
N VAL A 257 -9.54 22.27 -9.26
CA VAL A 257 -8.68 22.20 -8.06
C VAL A 257 -9.06 23.31 -7.11
N ILE A 258 -9.56 22.92 -5.94
CA ILE A 258 -10.10 23.80 -4.92
C ILE A 258 -9.06 23.96 -3.82
N VAL A 259 -8.59 25.18 -3.61
CA VAL A 259 -7.58 25.53 -2.60
C VAL A 259 -8.25 26.35 -1.52
N VAL A 260 -8.43 25.74 -0.35
CA VAL A 260 -9.02 26.38 0.82
C VAL A 260 -7.92 27.15 1.57
N PRO A 261 -8.13 28.43 1.93
CA PRO A 261 -7.11 29.24 2.59
C PRO A 261 -6.97 28.88 4.07
N HIS A 262 -5.75 28.98 4.61
CA HIS A 262 -5.43 28.63 6.00
C HIS A 262 -5.01 29.85 6.83
N LYS A 263 -5.53 29.97 8.06
CA LYS A 263 -5.31 31.13 8.96
C LYS A 263 -3.85 31.41 9.28
N LEU A 264 -3.04 30.36 9.44
CA LEU A 264 -1.61 30.49 9.75
C LEU A 264 -0.79 31.09 8.59
N LEU A 265 -1.37 31.15 7.39
CA LEU A 265 -0.72 31.67 6.19
C LEU A 265 -1.09 33.13 5.91
N ALA A 266 -1.94 33.75 6.72
CA ALA A 266 -2.36 35.13 6.54
C ALA A 266 -1.20 36.15 6.66
N ASN A 267 -0.09 35.77 7.30
CA ASN A 267 1.08 36.62 7.55
C ASN A 267 2.33 36.21 6.77
N HIS A 268 2.30 35.07 6.07
CA HIS A 268 3.41 34.58 5.24
C HIS A 268 2.82 34.28 3.87
N GLU A 269 3.17 35.09 2.87
CA GLU A 269 2.72 34.90 1.49
C GLU A 269 2.87 33.44 1.09
N PHE A 270 1.74 32.77 0.93
CA PHE A 270 1.73 31.47 0.30
C PHE A 270 2.01 31.71 -1.18
N ASP A 271 3.28 31.57 -1.57
CA ASP A 271 3.69 31.60 -2.98
C ASP A 271 3.29 30.27 -3.65
N TYR A 272 1.98 29.99 -3.66
CA TYR A 272 1.44 29.29 -4.81
C TYR A 272 1.46 30.32 -5.93
N ASN A 273 2.55 30.37 -6.70
CA ASN A 273 2.48 31.01 -8.00
C ASN A 273 1.62 30.11 -8.88
N LEU A 274 0.29 30.19 -8.68
CA LEU A 274 -0.69 29.33 -9.32
C LEU A 274 -0.53 29.40 -10.84
N ARG A 275 -0.06 30.53 -11.38
CA ARG A 275 0.26 30.75 -12.79
C ARG A 275 1.40 29.90 -13.34
N GLN A 276 2.23 29.29 -12.48
CA GLN A 276 3.39 28.46 -12.85
C GLN A 276 3.14 26.96 -12.67
N LEU A 277 1.93 26.53 -12.29
CA LEU A 277 1.63 25.11 -12.17
C LEU A 277 1.64 24.45 -13.57
N PRO A 278 2.40 23.36 -13.79
CA PRO A 278 2.49 22.69 -15.08
C PRO A 278 1.12 22.20 -15.57
N ASN A 279 0.89 22.33 -16.88
CA ASN A 279 -0.35 21.95 -17.57
C ASN A 279 -0.59 20.44 -17.70
N ASP A 280 0.28 19.59 -17.18
CA ASP A 280 0.15 18.14 -17.33
C ASP A 280 0.22 17.44 -15.98
N ASN A 281 -0.85 16.70 -15.69
CA ASN A 281 -0.99 15.73 -14.62
C ASN A 281 -0.71 16.29 -13.22
N ILE A 282 -1.76 16.81 -12.59
CA ILE A 282 -1.80 17.03 -11.15
C ILE A 282 -1.87 15.64 -10.47
N PHE A 283 -0.72 14.97 -10.49
CA PHE A 283 -0.36 13.90 -9.58
C PHE A 283 0.46 14.55 -8.47
N TYR A 284 -0.22 15.25 -7.57
CA TYR A 284 0.28 15.43 -6.22
C TYR A 284 -0.49 14.43 -5.36
N PRO A 285 0.03 13.24 -5.05
CA PRO A 285 -0.28 12.69 -3.75
C PRO A 285 0.02 13.81 -2.75
N SER A 286 -0.94 14.14 -1.88
CA SER A 286 -0.63 14.82 -0.62
C SER A 286 0.44 13.98 0.08
N GLN A 287 1.70 14.32 -0.24
CA GLN A 287 2.90 13.75 0.37
C GLN A 287 3.25 14.54 1.64
N GLU A 288 2.56 15.66 1.86
CA GLU A 288 3.00 16.66 2.81
C GLU A 288 2.38 16.44 4.20
N ASP A 289 1.23 15.77 4.34
CA ASP A 289 0.72 15.36 5.65
C ASP A 289 1.43 14.10 6.20
N ARG A 290 2.74 13.95 5.95
CA ARG A 290 3.52 12.85 6.53
C ARG A 290 4.78 13.33 7.22
N VAL A 291 5.09 12.68 8.33
CA VAL A 291 6.33 12.84 9.09
C VAL A 291 7.19 11.61 8.85
N PHE A 292 8.44 11.82 8.46
CA PHE A 292 9.37 10.73 8.20
C PHE A 292 10.18 10.41 9.45
N VAL A 293 10.21 9.16 9.90
CA VAL A 293 11.10 8.72 10.98
C VAL A 293 12.10 7.73 10.39
N ILE A 294 13.38 8.08 10.44
CA ILE A 294 14.45 7.29 9.83
C ILE A 294 15.62 7.05 10.80
N GLY A 295 16.40 6.00 10.51
CA GLY A 295 17.59 5.62 11.26
C GLY A 295 17.30 4.53 12.31
N ALA A 296 17.93 4.65 13.48
CA ALA A 296 17.96 3.63 14.53
C ALA A 296 16.65 3.54 15.34
N VAL A 297 15.53 3.29 14.66
CA VAL A 297 14.20 3.02 15.22
C VAL A 297 13.73 1.63 14.82
N ARG A 298 12.77 1.05 15.54
CA ARG A 298 12.30 -0.32 15.25
C ARG A 298 11.51 -0.41 13.94
N GLY A 299 10.73 0.61 13.61
CA GLY A 299 9.96 0.71 12.38
C GLY A 299 10.21 2.05 11.69
N PRO A 300 11.29 2.20 10.90
CA PRO A 300 11.50 3.40 10.10
C PRO A 300 10.45 3.49 8.99
N GLY A 301 10.03 4.71 8.64
CA GLY A 301 9.02 4.90 7.62
C GLY A 301 8.37 6.28 7.64
N ALA A 302 7.36 6.44 6.79
CA ALA A 302 6.50 7.61 6.76
C ALA A 302 5.26 7.37 7.65
N PHE A 303 4.91 8.35 8.47
CA PHE A 303 3.78 8.32 9.39
C PHE A 303 2.83 9.46 9.07
N ASP A 304 1.53 9.24 9.23
CA ASP A 304 0.53 10.28 9.01
C ASP A 304 0.71 11.43 10.02
N PHE A 305 0.63 12.66 9.51
CA PHE A 305 0.76 13.86 10.31
C PHE A 305 -0.46 14.04 11.23
N ASN A 306 -0.17 14.36 12.49
CA ASN A 306 -1.11 14.75 13.51
C ASN A 306 -0.58 15.99 14.25
N GLN A 307 -1.37 17.05 14.26
CA GLN A 307 -1.04 18.35 14.87
C GLN A 307 -0.81 18.30 16.39
N TYR A 308 -1.28 17.25 17.07
CA TYR A 308 -1.10 17.05 18.50
C TYR A 308 0.09 16.15 18.83
N TYR A 309 0.78 15.62 17.81
CA TYR A 309 1.89 14.70 18.01
C TYR A 309 3.23 15.44 18.06
N SER A 310 3.93 15.16 19.14
CA SER A 310 5.30 15.56 19.43
C SER A 310 6.31 14.58 18.83
N LEU A 311 7.58 15.01 18.79
CA LEU A 311 8.72 14.15 18.45
C LEU A 311 8.65 12.80 19.19
N ARG A 312 8.35 12.83 20.49
CA ARG A 312 8.20 11.63 21.31
C ARG A 312 7.12 10.69 20.78
N GLN A 313 5.94 11.22 20.43
CA GLN A 313 4.84 10.38 19.93
C GLN A 313 5.20 9.73 18.59
N TYR A 314 5.84 10.44 17.67
CA TYR A 314 6.29 9.83 16.41
C TYR A 314 7.39 8.78 16.61
N LEU A 315 8.32 8.99 17.54
CA LEU A 315 9.28 7.95 17.91
C LEU A 315 8.60 6.71 18.49
N THR A 316 7.53 6.89 19.27
CA THR A 316 6.72 5.77 19.79
C THR A 316 5.98 5.04 18.67
N LEU A 317 5.40 5.75 17.70
CA LEU A 317 4.75 5.15 16.52
C LEU A 317 5.75 4.33 15.70
N ALA A 318 7.00 4.79 15.60
CA ALA A 318 8.11 4.04 14.99
C ALA A 318 8.62 2.87 15.84
N GLY A 319 7.87 2.46 16.89
CA GLY A 319 8.22 1.37 17.78
C GLY A 319 9.35 1.69 18.76
N GLY A 320 9.69 2.97 18.94
CA GLY A 320 10.79 3.42 19.80
C GLY A 320 12.17 3.31 19.14
N THR A 321 13.17 3.89 19.80
CA THR A 321 14.56 3.82 19.33
C THR A 321 15.21 2.49 19.68
N THR A 322 16.15 2.03 18.85
CA THR A 322 16.90 0.79 19.07
C THR A 322 18.06 1.00 20.06
N THR A 323 18.66 -0.09 20.53
CA THR A 323 19.85 -0.05 21.41
C THR A 323 21.06 0.60 20.72
N MET A 324 21.09 0.57 19.39
CA MET A 324 22.10 1.19 18.55
C MET A 324 21.87 2.69 18.36
N ALA A 325 20.74 3.26 18.79
CA ALA A 325 20.47 4.69 18.65
C ALA A 325 21.37 5.55 19.53
N LYS A 326 21.89 6.64 18.96
CA LYS A 326 22.46 7.78 19.69
C LYS A 326 21.32 8.71 20.11
N ASN A 327 20.56 8.32 21.13
CA ASN A 327 19.40 9.09 21.64
C ASN A 327 19.73 10.58 21.91
N ARG A 328 20.95 10.91 22.34
CA ARG A 328 21.38 12.30 22.59
C ARG A 328 21.60 13.14 21.33
N GLN A 329 21.53 12.54 20.14
CA GLN A 329 21.81 13.19 18.85
C GLN A 329 20.62 13.11 17.89
N ILE A 330 19.45 12.71 18.37
CA ILE A 330 18.21 12.77 17.59
C ILE A 330 17.98 14.21 17.16
N LYS A 331 17.65 14.38 15.88
CA LYS A 331 17.41 15.68 15.28
C LYS A 331 16.17 15.64 14.38
N VAL A 332 15.49 16.76 14.30
CA VAL A 332 14.41 17.02 13.33
C VAL A 332 14.99 17.91 12.24
N VAL A 333 14.81 17.50 11.00
CA VAL A 333 15.13 18.29 9.81
C VAL A 333 13.81 18.74 9.22
N THR A 334 13.56 20.04 9.19
CA THR A 334 12.33 20.58 8.60
C THR A 334 12.40 20.58 7.09
N VAL A 335 11.25 20.74 6.43
CA VAL A 335 11.17 20.93 4.98
C VAL A 335 12.07 22.08 4.50
N ASP A 336 12.13 23.18 5.26
CA ASP A 336 13.03 24.32 5.00
C ASP A 336 14.55 24.01 5.18
N GLY A 337 14.90 22.77 5.53
CA GLY A 337 16.28 22.36 5.81
C GLY A 337 16.83 22.78 7.19
N LYS A 338 16.02 23.43 8.04
CA LYS A 338 16.44 23.79 9.41
C LYS A 338 16.56 22.54 10.26
N THR A 339 17.57 22.49 11.13
CA THR A 339 17.83 21.32 11.98
C THR A 339 17.67 21.67 13.46
N PHE A 340 16.86 20.91 14.18
CA PHE A 340 16.66 21.04 15.62
C PHE A 340 17.15 19.78 16.35
N LYS A 341 17.91 19.94 17.44
CA LYS A 341 18.35 18.80 18.27
C LYS A 341 17.32 18.52 19.38
N ALA A 342 17.15 17.25 19.74
CA ALA A 342 16.20 16.83 20.76
C ALA A 342 16.64 17.14 22.21
N LYS A 343 17.94 17.43 22.43
CA LYS A 343 18.57 17.54 23.76
C LYS A 343 18.07 18.72 24.61
N ASP A 344 17.48 19.75 24.00
CA ASP A 344 17.14 21.01 24.67
C ASP A 344 15.71 21.03 25.25
N GLY A 345 15.22 19.89 25.76
CA GLY A 345 13.82 19.74 26.22
C GLY A 345 12.81 19.52 25.08
N ASN A 346 13.31 19.24 23.88
CA ASN A 346 12.59 19.36 22.61
C ASN A 346 11.89 18.04 22.17
N TYR A 347 11.79 17.04 23.05
CA TYR A 347 11.06 15.79 22.76
C TYR A 347 9.55 15.98 22.74
N ASP A 348 9.05 16.99 23.46
CA ASP A 348 7.62 17.32 23.50
C ASP A 348 7.27 18.38 22.45
N ARG A 349 8.23 18.73 21.58
CA ARG A 349 8.03 19.63 20.45
C ARG A 349 7.08 19.01 19.43
N LEU A 350 6.09 19.78 19.01
CA LEU A 350 5.24 19.46 17.89
C LEU A 350 6.05 19.40 16.59
N ILE A 351 5.74 18.41 15.76
CA ILE A 351 6.40 18.17 14.48
C ILE A 351 5.47 18.63 13.38
N ASN A 352 6.01 19.28 12.35
CA ASN A 352 5.22 19.78 11.24
C ASN A 352 5.10 18.73 10.12
N PRO A 353 4.08 18.85 9.25
CA PRO A 353 3.99 18.08 8.01
C PRO A 353 5.28 18.20 7.19
N GLY A 354 5.78 17.09 6.65
CA GLY A 354 7.01 17.01 5.85
C GLY A 354 8.32 16.98 6.64
N ASP A 355 8.30 17.17 7.96
CA ASP A 355 9.50 17.09 8.78
C ASP A 355 10.07 15.66 8.81
N THR A 356 11.41 15.55 8.87
CA THR A 356 12.12 14.29 9.01
C THR A 356 12.81 14.18 10.36
N ILE A 357 12.40 13.19 11.16
CA ILE A 357 13.04 12.78 12.39
C ILE A 357 14.18 11.81 12.07
N VAL A 358 15.41 12.24 12.35
CA VAL A 358 16.62 11.45 12.12
C VAL A 358 17.13 10.92 13.45
N VAL A 359 17.18 9.60 13.59
CA VAL A 359 17.74 8.89 14.75
C VAL A 359 19.10 8.29 14.37
N PRO A 360 20.22 8.96 14.67
CA PRO A 360 21.54 8.47 14.28
C PRO A 360 21.96 7.22 15.04
N GLU A 361 22.80 6.40 14.42
CA GLU A 361 23.36 5.18 15.01
C GLU A 361 24.67 5.44 15.77
N LYS A 362 24.93 4.60 16.78
CA LYS A 362 26.22 4.46 17.46
C LYS A 362 27.23 3.94 16.43
N SER A 363 28.38 4.61 16.31
CA SER A 363 29.49 4.09 15.51
C SER A 363 29.85 2.72 16.05
N ILE A 364 29.82 1.69 15.22
CA ILE A 364 30.14 0.33 15.61
C ILE A 364 31.59 0.33 16.13
N PRO A 365 31.85 0.06 17.43
CA PRO A 365 33.21 -0.01 17.92
C PRO A 365 33.90 -1.23 17.28
N THR A 366 35.19 -1.11 17.00
CA THR A 366 36.00 -2.18 16.38
C THR A 366 35.92 -3.50 17.16
N SER A 367 35.65 -3.45 18.48
CA SER A 367 35.42 -4.62 19.33
C SER A 367 34.19 -5.46 18.96
N PHE A 368 33.15 -4.86 18.37
CA PHE A 368 31.97 -5.59 17.90
C PHE A 368 32.27 -6.41 16.64
N TYR A 369 33.10 -5.89 15.73
CA TYR A 369 33.62 -6.66 14.60
C TYR A 369 34.50 -7.82 15.06
N ILE A 370 35.34 -7.61 16.08
CA ILE A 370 36.18 -8.67 16.65
C ILE A 370 35.31 -9.79 17.27
N GLY A 371 34.17 -9.46 17.86
CA GLY A 371 33.21 -10.44 18.39
C GLY A 371 32.43 -11.23 17.33
N LEU A 372 32.33 -10.72 16.09
CA LEU A 372 31.66 -11.38 14.96
C LEU A 372 32.61 -12.26 14.13
N LEU A 373 33.93 -12.09 14.25
CA LEU A 373 34.90 -12.91 13.53
C LEU A 373 34.77 -14.41 13.85
N PRO A 374 34.57 -14.87 15.11
CA PRO A 374 34.42 -16.29 15.42
C PRO A 374 33.18 -16.91 14.79
N THR A 375 32.05 -16.19 14.75
CA THR A 375 30.78 -16.68 14.18
C THR A 375 30.81 -16.74 12.66
N ILE A 376 31.44 -15.76 12.00
CA ILE A 376 31.67 -15.80 10.56
C ILE A 376 32.65 -16.92 10.20
N ALA A 377 33.71 -17.11 10.99
CA ALA A 377 34.66 -18.21 10.80
C ALA A 377 34.00 -19.59 10.98
N SER A 378 33.12 -19.75 11.98
CA SER A 378 32.39 -21.02 12.18
C SER A 378 31.40 -21.32 11.06
N LEU A 379 30.74 -20.29 10.50
CA LEU A 379 29.85 -20.45 9.34
C LEU A 379 30.63 -20.83 8.07
N GLY A 380 31.83 -20.24 7.87
CA GLY A 380 32.71 -20.63 6.76
C GLY A 380 33.24 -22.07 6.87
N LEU A 381 33.61 -22.50 8.08
CA LEU A 381 34.01 -23.89 8.35
C LEU A 381 32.86 -24.89 8.16
N SER A 382 31.64 -24.52 8.57
CA SER A 382 30.43 -25.33 8.32
C SER A 382 30.12 -25.45 6.83
N ALA A 383 30.27 -24.37 6.06
CA ALA A 383 30.05 -24.41 4.61
C ALA A 383 31.13 -25.26 3.91
N ALA A 384 32.40 -25.17 4.31
CA ALA A 384 33.48 -25.97 3.75
C ALA A 384 33.35 -27.48 4.09
N ALA A 385 32.75 -27.83 5.23
CA ALA A 385 32.46 -29.22 5.59
C ALA A 385 31.30 -29.83 4.79
N LEU A 386 30.40 -28.99 4.22
CA LEU A 386 29.29 -29.42 3.36
C LEU A 386 29.71 -29.71 1.91
N PHE A 387 30.95 -29.39 1.52
CA PHE A 387 31.48 -29.59 0.17
C PHE A 387 32.62 -30.63 0.12
N LYS A 388 32.64 -31.61 1.03
CA LYS A 388 33.59 -32.72 1.02
C LYS A 388 32.93 -34.08 0.84
#